data_AF-A0A1I5HEE9-F1
#
_entry.id   AF-A0A1I5HEE9-F1
#
_cell.length_a   1.000
_cell.length_b   1.000
_cell.length_c   1.000
_cell.angle_alpha   90.00
_cell.angle_beta   90.00
_cell.angle_gamma   90.00
#
_symmetry.space_group_name_H-M   'P 1'
#
loop_
_entity.id
_entity.type
_entity.pdbx_description
1 polymer ?
#
loop_
_entity_poly.entity_id
_entity_poly.type
_entity_poly.pdbx_seq_one_letter_code
_entity_poly.pdbx_strand_id
1 'polypeptide(L)'
;MAGRFFRTEPRRRARAYVRGLLAPLAGKNGWTLAEVAGDATPDGMQRLLNSATWDADGVRDDLRDYVVEHLGEAGGVLIVDETGFLKKGTKSAGVQRQHSGTAGRVEKCQLGDFCAYATSRGRTLIDRELYLPKSWTGDRERCRAAAVPDEVEFATKATLAADMFGRALDAGVPAGVSWQVCKPWVGQDRPQ
;
A
#
# COMPACT_ATOMS: atom_id res chain seq x y z
N MET A 1 -12.79 -10.30 -5.90
CA MET A 1 -13.13 -9.23 -4.92
C MET A 1 -14.40 -9.46 -4.10
N ALA A 2 -15.45 -10.14 -4.58
CA ALA A 2 -16.72 -10.22 -3.83
C ALA A 2 -16.58 -10.86 -2.42
N GLY A 3 -15.68 -11.83 -2.26
CA GLY A 3 -15.38 -12.48 -0.98
C GLY A 3 -14.45 -11.72 -0.03
N ARG A 4 -13.91 -10.55 -0.43
CA ARG A 4 -12.95 -9.79 0.38
C ARG A 4 -13.59 -8.84 1.38
N PHE A 5 -14.91 -8.73 1.35
CA PHE A 5 -15.68 -7.85 2.23
C PHE A 5 -16.71 -8.68 2.99
N PHE A 6 -16.70 -8.56 4.32
CA PHE A 6 -17.65 -9.29 5.19
C PHE A 6 -19.10 -8.85 5.04
N ARG A 7 -19.31 -7.60 4.57
CA ARG A 7 -20.64 -7.01 4.38
C ARG A 7 -20.77 -6.42 2.98
N THR A 8 -22.00 -6.35 2.48
CA THR A 8 -22.29 -5.85 1.13
C THR A 8 -22.11 -4.33 1.04
N GLU A 9 -22.42 -3.59 2.10
CA GLU A 9 -22.38 -2.13 2.12
C GLU A 9 -20.95 -1.59 1.96
N PRO A 10 -19.92 -2.04 2.71
CA PRO A 10 -18.53 -1.66 2.46
C PRO A 10 -18.05 -2.02 1.05
N ARG A 11 -18.46 -3.18 0.52
CA ARG A 11 -18.11 -3.59 -0.85
C ARG A 11 -18.66 -2.64 -1.91
N ARG A 12 -19.95 -2.29 -1.81
CA ARG A 12 -20.60 -1.32 -2.71
C ARG A 12 -19.89 0.03 -2.63
N ARG A 13 -19.54 0.45 -1.42
CA ARG A 13 -18.82 1.70 -1.21
C ARG A 13 -17.39 1.68 -1.73
N ALA A 14 -16.66 0.58 -1.57
CA ALA A 14 -15.33 0.41 -2.17
C ALA A 14 -15.38 0.55 -3.70
N ARG A 15 -16.40 -0.02 -4.35
CA ARG A 15 -16.63 0.16 -5.78
C ARG A 15 -16.88 1.63 -6.15
N ALA A 16 -17.72 2.34 -5.38
CA ALA A 16 -17.97 3.76 -5.60
C ALA A 16 -16.70 4.60 -5.40
N TYR A 17 -15.92 4.29 -4.36
CA TYR A 17 -14.65 4.93 -4.04
C TYR A 17 -13.64 4.78 -5.20
N VAL A 18 -13.42 3.56 -5.69
CA VAL A 18 -12.51 3.32 -6.83
C VAL A 18 -12.99 4.04 -8.09
N ARG A 19 -14.30 4.04 -8.38
CA ARG A 19 -14.85 4.79 -9.51
C ARG A 19 -14.59 6.28 -9.38
N GLY A 20 -14.79 6.86 -8.20
CA GLY A 20 -14.47 8.26 -7.94
C GLY A 20 -12.96 8.56 -8.08
N LEU A 21 -12.08 7.63 -7.67
CA LEU A 21 -10.65 7.78 -7.88
C LEU A 21 -10.24 7.75 -9.36
N LEU A 22 -11.00 7.06 -10.22
CA LEU A 22 -10.75 7.00 -11.66
C LEU A 22 -11.46 8.11 -12.45
N ALA A 23 -12.41 8.80 -11.83
CA ALA A 23 -13.14 9.89 -12.46
C ALA A 23 -12.25 11.15 -12.63
N PRO A 24 -12.52 11.98 -13.66
CA PRO A 24 -11.77 13.21 -13.93
C PRO A 24 -12.17 14.33 -12.94
N LEU A 25 -11.90 14.12 -11.65
CA LEU A 25 -12.23 15.05 -10.57
C LEU A 25 -11.04 15.96 -10.25
N ALA A 26 -11.32 17.24 -10.01
CA ALA A 26 -10.30 18.22 -9.64
C ALA A 26 -9.60 17.90 -8.30
N GLY A 27 -10.30 17.21 -7.39
CA GLY A 27 -9.76 16.77 -6.10
C GLY A 27 -10.35 15.43 -5.67
N LYS A 28 -9.50 14.56 -5.12
CA LYS A 28 -9.88 13.23 -4.63
C LYS A 28 -9.83 13.21 -3.10
N ASN A 29 -10.80 13.88 -2.48
CA ASN A 29 -10.99 13.88 -1.03
C ASN A 29 -12.31 13.20 -0.66
N GLY A 30 -12.53 12.92 0.63
CA GLY A 30 -13.72 12.21 1.10
C GLY A 30 -15.05 12.88 0.72
N TRP A 31 -15.09 14.21 0.64
CA TRP A 31 -16.27 14.97 0.22
C TRP A 31 -16.55 14.80 -1.26
N THR A 32 -15.56 15.10 -2.12
CA THR A 32 -15.75 15.02 -3.58
C THR A 32 -16.07 13.59 -4.02
N LEU A 33 -15.48 12.59 -3.37
CA LEU A 33 -15.79 11.18 -3.66
C LEU A 33 -17.19 10.78 -3.19
N ALA A 34 -17.65 11.30 -2.04
CA ALA A 34 -19.01 11.07 -1.55
C ALA A 34 -20.06 11.71 -2.45
N GLU A 35 -19.85 12.96 -2.89
CA GLU A 35 -20.73 13.66 -3.82
C GLU A 35 -20.90 12.89 -5.14
N VAL A 36 -19.79 12.41 -5.72
CA VAL A 36 -19.82 11.59 -6.94
C VAL A 36 -20.50 10.24 -6.72
N ALA A 37 -20.45 9.70 -5.50
CA ALA A 37 -21.18 8.50 -5.13
C ALA A 37 -22.67 8.74 -4.83
N GLY A 38 -23.12 10.00 -4.80
CA GLY A 38 -24.48 10.39 -4.44
C GLY A 38 -24.76 10.41 -2.94
N ASP A 39 -23.72 10.39 -2.10
CA ASP A 39 -23.84 10.44 -0.65
C ASP A 39 -23.97 11.90 -0.18
N ALA A 40 -24.85 12.16 0.80
CA ALA A 40 -25.06 13.49 1.37
C ALA A 40 -23.92 13.96 2.30
N THR A 41 -23.12 13.04 2.83
CA THR A 41 -22.02 13.32 3.76
C THR A 41 -20.80 12.43 3.44
N PRO A 42 -19.58 12.85 3.81
CA PRO A 42 -18.37 12.05 3.59
C PRO A 42 -18.24 10.86 4.54
N ASP A 43 -19.14 10.72 5.52
CA ASP A 43 -19.04 9.73 6.61
C ASP A 43 -18.95 8.31 6.07
N GLY A 44 -19.67 8.04 4.98
CA GLY A 44 -19.61 6.76 4.31
C GLY A 44 -18.19 6.41 3.87
N MET A 45 -17.54 7.35 3.15
CA MET A 45 -16.18 7.20 2.64
C MET A 45 -15.15 7.11 3.77
N GLN A 46 -15.34 7.91 4.82
CA GLN A 46 -14.47 7.86 6.00
C GLN A 46 -14.58 6.52 6.72
N ARG A 47 -15.80 5.99 6.91
CA ARG A 47 -16.00 4.67 7.52
C ARG A 47 -15.36 3.56 6.68
N LEU A 48 -15.47 3.63 5.35
CA LEU A 48 -14.80 2.65 4.48
C LEU A 48 -13.29 2.62 4.74
N LEU A 49 -12.64 3.79 4.84
CA LEU A 49 -11.19 3.88 4.97
C LEU A 49 -10.67 3.64 6.40
N ASN A 50 -11.45 4.02 7.41
CA ASN A 50 -10.99 4.06 8.80
C ASN A 50 -11.49 2.91 9.67
N SER A 51 -12.60 2.25 9.32
CA SER A 51 -13.25 1.31 10.25
C SER A 51 -13.88 0.08 9.59
N ALA A 52 -14.13 0.07 8.29
CA ALA A 52 -14.64 -1.11 7.63
C ALA A 52 -13.60 -2.25 7.68
N THR A 53 -14.04 -3.43 8.08
CA THR A 53 -13.23 -4.65 8.01
C THR A 53 -13.33 -5.24 6.60
N TRP A 54 -12.19 -5.46 5.96
CA TRP A 54 -12.05 -6.12 4.67
C TRP A 54 -10.67 -6.77 4.57
N ASP A 55 -10.60 -7.84 3.80
CA ASP A 55 -9.38 -8.58 3.54
C ASP A 55 -8.52 -7.81 2.51
N ALA A 56 -7.70 -6.90 3.01
CA ALA A 56 -6.89 -6.03 2.17
C ALA A 56 -5.77 -6.81 1.44
N ASP A 57 -5.25 -7.87 2.06
CA ASP A 57 -4.26 -8.79 1.47
C ASP A 57 -4.89 -9.62 0.35
N GLY A 58 -6.09 -10.13 0.56
CA GLY A 58 -6.83 -10.82 -0.48
C GLY A 58 -7.25 -9.91 -1.64
N VAL A 59 -7.53 -8.61 -1.40
CA VAL A 59 -7.72 -7.65 -2.50
C VAL A 59 -6.43 -7.41 -3.27
N ARG A 60 -5.28 -7.35 -2.59
CA ARG A 60 -3.97 -7.31 -3.25
C ARG A 60 -3.79 -8.56 -4.12
N ASP A 61 -4.07 -9.75 -3.61
CA ASP A 61 -3.92 -10.99 -4.37
C ASP A 61 -4.85 -11.01 -5.58
N ASP A 62 -6.12 -10.63 -5.43
CA ASP A 62 -7.07 -10.49 -6.54
C ASP A 62 -6.57 -9.49 -7.61
N LEU A 63 -5.93 -8.38 -7.19
CA LEU A 63 -5.35 -7.39 -8.10
C LEU A 63 -4.14 -7.97 -8.83
N ARG A 64 -3.23 -8.65 -8.12
CA ARG A 64 -2.06 -9.30 -8.71
C ARG A 64 -2.49 -10.30 -9.77
N ASP A 65 -3.47 -11.16 -9.47
CA ASP A 65 -3.96 -12.18 -10.39
C ASP A 65 -4.55 -11.55 -11.65
N TYR A 66 -5.37 -10.49 -11.50
CA TYR A 66 -5.88 -9.71 -12.62
C TYR A 66 -4.74 -9.10 -13.47
N VAL A 67 -3.72 -8.55 -12.83
CA VAL A 67 -2.57 -7.97 -13.53
C VAL A 67 -1.79 -9.04 -14.30
N VAL A 68 -1.57 -10.21 -13.71
CA VAL A 68 -0.89 -11.34 -14.36
C VAL A 68 -1.70 -11.86 -15.54
N GLU A 69 -3.02 -12.00 -15.41
CA GLU A 69 -3.90 -12.43 -16.50
C GLU A 69 -3.76 -11.52 -17.73
N HIS A 70 -3.64 -10.21 -17.53
CA HIS A 70 -3.65 -9.24 -18.62
C HIS A 70 -2.25 -8.85 -19.12
N LEU A 71 -1.25 -8.80 -18.23
CA LEU A 71 0.10 -8.31 -18.53
C LEU A 71 1.17 -9.42 -18.48
N GLY A 72 0.89 -10.57 -17.87
CA GLY A 72 1.83 -11.64 -17.48
C GLY A 72 2.63 -12.27 -18.62
N GLU A 73 3.93 -12.02 -18.67
CA GLU A 73 4.85 -12.46 -19.72
C GLU A 73 6.09 -13.11 -19.09
N ALA A 74 6.68 -14.12 -19.74
CA ALA A 74 7.83 -14.84 -19.21
C ALA A 74 9.04 -13.93 -18.86
N GLY A 75 9.19 -12.81 -19.58
CA GLY A 75 10.22 -11.80 -19.34
C GLY A 75 9.82 -10.68 -18.36
N GLY A 76 8.76 -10.86 -17.58
CA GLY A 76 8.29 -9.84 -16.64
C GLY A 76 9.34 -9.52 -15.56
N VAL A 77 9.29 -8.29 -15.05
CA VAL A 77 10.24 -7.77 -14.06
C VAL A 77 9.47 -7.33 -12.82
N LEU A 78 9.95 -7.75 -11.66
CA LEU A 78 9.47 -7.29 -10.36
C LEU A 78 10.35 -6.12 -9.88
N ILE A 79 9.72 -5.02 -9.50
CA ILE A 79 10.41 -3.80 -9.08
C ILE A 79 9.85 -3.37 -7.73
N VAL A 80 10.70 -3.20 -6.73
CA VAL A 80 10.30 -2.60 -5.46
C VAL A 80 10.92 -1.20 -5.35
N ASP A 81 10.06 -0.22 -5.05
CA ASP A 81 10.47 1.13 -4.73
C ASP A 81 9.66 1.70 -3.56
N GLU A 82 10.31 2.58 -2.81
CA GLU A 82 9.73 3.28 -1.68
C GLU A 82 9.10 4.60 -2.13
N THR A 83 7.89 4.86 -1.68
CA THR A 83 7.23 6.15 -1.80
C THR A 83 7.01 6.81 -0.44
N GLY A 84 7.44 8.06 -0.32
CA GLY A 84 7.24 8.88 0.87
C GLY A 84 6.00 9.77 0.78
N PHE A 85 5.11 9.65 1.75
CA PHE A 85 3.91 10.48 1.88
C PHE A 85 4.11 11.52 2.99
N LEU A 86 4.20 12.81 2.62
CA LEU A 86 4.35 13.89 3.59
C LEU A 86 3.14 13.97 4.53
N LYS A 87 3.40 14.19 5.82
CA LYS A 87 2.37 14.28 6.86
C LYS A 87 2.68 15.44 7.80
N LYS A 88 1.64 16.12 8.28
CA LYS A 88 1.78 17.18 9.29
C LYS A 88 1.62 16.66 10.73
N GLY A 89 0.72 15.69 10.95
CA GLY A 89 0.42 15.10 12.26
C GLY A 89 1.29 13.90 12.65
N THR A 90 1.03 13.34 13.83
CA THR A 90 1.80 12.22 14.42
C THR A 90 1.03 10.90 14.50
N LYS A 91 -0.27 10.91 14.14
CA LYS A 91 -1.20 9.79 14.33
C LYS A 91 -1.20 8.75 13.20
N SER A 92 -0.70 9.07 12.01
CA SER A 92 -0.64 8.09 10.91
C SER A 92 0.42 7.03 11.20
N ALA A 93 0.09 5.75 11.03
CA ALA A 93 1.01 4.63 11.22
C ALA A 93 2.36 4.85 10.50
N GLY A 94 3.47 4.59 11.19
CA GLY A 94 4.82 4.75 10.64
C GLY A 94 5.29 6.20 10.42
N VAL A 95 4.47 7.21 10.76
CA VAL A 95 4.89 8.61 10.55
C VAL A 95 5.98 9.03 11.54
N GLN A 96 7.08 9.54 11.00
CA GLN A 96 8.15 10.19 11.77
C GLN A 96 8.96 11.12 10.86
N ARG A 97 9.93 11.84 11.43
CA ARG A 97 10.94 12.56 10.63
C ARG A 97 11.93 11.54 10.09
N GLN A 98 11.92 11.34 8.78
CA GLN A 98 12.79 10.40 8.08
C GLN A 98 13.02 10.87 6.65
N HIS A 99 14.03 10.32 5.97
CA HIS A 99 14.32 10.71 4.60
C HIS A 99 13.17 10.27 3.68
N SER A 100 12.50 11.22 3.03
CA SER A 100 11.49 10.95 2.01
C SER A 100 12.15 10.98 0.64
N GLY A 101 12.19 9.84 -0.05
CA GLY A 101 12.68 9.79 -1.42
C GLY A 101 11.94 10.75 -2.37
N THR A 102 10.64 10.93 -2.18
CA THR A 102 9.80 11.83 -3.00
C THR A 102 10.07 13.31 -2.71
N ALA A 103 10.47 13.66 -1.48
CA ALA A 103 10.76 15.04 -1.11
C ALA A 103 12.26 15.39 -1.24
N GLY A 104 13.14 14.41 -1.40
CA GLY A 104 14.59 14.58 -1.46
C GLY A 104 15.22 15.09 -0.16
N ARG A 105 14.51 15.01 0.96
CA ARG A 105 14.96 15.55 2.25
C ARG A 105 14.32 14.83 3.43
N VAL A 106 14.89 15.04 4.63
CA VAL A 106 14.31 14.57 5.89
C VAL A 106 13.10 15.41 6.25
N GLU A 107 11.93 14.80 6.25
CA GLU A 107 10.68 15.42 6.61
C GLU A 107 9.80 14.49 7.42
N LYS A 108 8.76 15.04 8.02
CA LYS A 108 7.73 14.21 8.62
C LYS A 108 6.94 13.50 7.51
N CYS A 109 7.14 12.19 7.38
CA CYS A 109 6.51 11.39 6.35
C CYS A 109 6.20 9.97 6.83
N GLN A 110 5.29 9.34 6.10
CA GLN A 110 5.01 7.90 6.14
C GLN A 110 5.66 7.28 4.90
N LEU A 111 6.25 6.10 5.02
CA LEU A 111 6.93 5.41 3.92
C LEU A 111 6.16 4.13 3.58
N GLY A 112 5.82 3.96 2.31
CA GLY A 112 5.26 2.71 1.79
C GLY A 112 6.19 2.11 0.75
N ASP A 113 6.45 0.82 0.87
CA ASP A 113 7.17 0.04 -0.15
C ASP A 113 6.15 -0.57 -1.11
N PHE A 114 6.38 -0.45 -2.41
CA PHE A 114 5.44 -0.89 -3.44
C PHE A 114 6.12 -1.80 -4.44
N CYS A 115 5.49 -2.92 -4.77
CA CYS A 115 5.96 -3.84 -5.80
C CYS A 115 5.20 -3.53 -7.09
N ALA A 116 5.92 -3.15 -8.13
CA ALA A 116 5.43 -3.05 -9.48
C ALA A 116 5.81 -4.29 -10.28
N TYR A 117 4.88 -4.72 -11.14
CA TYR A 117 5.14 -5.70 -12.20
C TYR A 117 5.16 -4.97 -13.53
N ALA A 118 6.22 -5.18 -14.31
CA ALA A 118 6.44 -4.54 -15.60
C ALA A 118 6.72 -5.57 -16.69
N THR A 119 6.05 -5.45 -17.82
CA THR A 119 6.26 -6.25 -19.03
C THR A 119 6.21 -5.35 -20.27
N SER A 120 6.38 -5.93 -21.45
CA SER A 120 6.22 -5.21 -22.72
C SER A 120 4.80 -4.65 -22.92
N ARG A 121 3.79 -5.22 -22.24
CA ARG A 121 2.37 -4.83 -22.33
C ARG A 121 1.97 -3.71 -21.37
N GLY A 122 2.82 -3.37 -20.41
CA GLY A 122 2.55 -2.31 -19.44
C GLY A 122 3.18 -2.54 -18.09
N ARG A 123 2.87 -1.67 -17.13
CA ARG A 123 3.36 -1.77 -15.76
C ARG A 123 2.32 -1.26 -14.76
N THR A 124 2.23 -1.91 -13.62
CA THR A 124 1.37 -1.47 -12.51
C THR A 124 1.80 -2.10 -11.19
N LEU A 125 1.26 -1.60 -10.09
CA LEU A 125 1.48 -2.15 -8.75
C LEU A 125 0.72 -3.46 -8.55
N ILE A 126 1.38 -4.42 -7.90
CA ILE A 126 0.82 -5.74 -7.55
C ILE A 126 0.92 -6.05 -6.05
N ASP A 127 1.74 -5.31 -5.30
CA ASP A 127 1.92 -5.51 -3.86
C ASP A 127 2.30 -4.18 -3.17
N ARG A 128 2.10 -4.10 -1.86
CA ARG A 128 2.35 -2.93 -1.02
C ARG A 128 2.62 -3.34 0.42
N GLU A 129 3.61 -2.70 1.03
CA GLU A 129 3.91 -2.80 2.46
C GLU A 129 4.05 -1.41 3.10
N LEU A 130 3.76 -1.34 4.39
CA LEU A 130 4.00 -0.13 5.18
C LEU A 130 5.28 -0.30 6.00
N TYR A 131 6.27 0.55 5.76
CA TYR A 131 7.47 0.56 6.59
C TYR A 131 7.16 1.20 7.97
N LEU A 132 7.33 0.40 9.02
CA LEU A 132 7.22 0.85 10.41
C LEU A 132 8.61 0.93 11.06
N PRO A 133 9.08 2.14 11.41
CA PRO A 133 10.35 2.32 12.09
C PRO A 133 10.39 1.65 13.48
N LYS A 134 11.58 1.33 13.99
CA LYS A 134 11.76 0.82 15.38
C LYS A 134 11.11 1.70 16.45
N SER A 135 11.06 3.02 16.23
CA SER A 135 10.41 3.98 17.13
C SER A 135 8.88 3.81 17.21
N TRP A 136 8.28 3.17 16.21
CA TRP A 136 6.86 2.79 16.20
C TRP A 136 6.66 1.42 16.80
N THR A 137 7.38 0.41 16.32
CA THR A 137 7.22 -0.97 16.79
C THR A 137 7.67 -1.15 18.26
N GLY A 138 8.49 -0.25 18.78
CA GLY A 138 8.82 -0.17 20.22
C GLY A 138 7.74 0.49 21.10
N ASP A 139 6.73 1.17 20.51
CA ASP A 139 5.66 1.87 21.22
C ASP A 139 4.29 1.25 20.87
N ARG A 140 3.90 0.23 21.65
CA ARG A 140 2.67 -0.54 21.39
C ARG A 140 1.40 0.27 21.60
N GLU A 141 1.38 1.21 22.54
CA GLU A 141 0.23 2.09 22.73
C GLU A 141 -0.02 2.95 21.49
N ARG A 142 1.06 3.51 20.92
CA ARG A 142 0.98 4.27 19.67
C ARG A 142 0.58 3.41 18.47
N CYS A 143 1.09 2.19 18.35
CA CYS A 143 0.67 1.24 17.31
C CYS A 143 -0.84 0.96 17.37
N ARG A 144 -1.36 0.61 18.56
CA ARG A 144 -2.79 0.33 18.77
C ARG A 144 -3.67 1.54 18.48
N ALA A 145 -3.23 2.74 18.86
CA ALA A 145 -3.93 3.99 18.54
C ALA A 145 -4.02 4.28 17.03
N ALA A 146 -3.11 3.70 16.23
CA ALA A 146 -3.13 3.75 14.77
C ALA A 146 -3.67 2.46 14.11
N ALA A 147 -4.25 1.55 14.91
CA ALA A 147 -4.75 0.24 14.49
C ALA A 147 -3.70 -0.67 13.82
N VAL A 148 -2.42 -0.53 14.20
CA VAL A 148 -1.36 -1.49 13.82
C VAL A 148 -1.48 -2.71 14.75
N PRO A 149 -1.60 -3.94 14.21
CA PRO A 149 -1.69 -5.16 15.00
C PRO A 149 -0.44 -5.41 15.87
N ASP A 150 -0.62 -6.11 16.99
CA ASP A 150 0.46 -6.32 17.98
C ASP A 150 1.55 -7.26 17.47
N GLU A 151 1.20 -8.18 16.58
CA GLU A 151 2.08 -9.12 15.88
C GLU A 151 3.00 -8.45 14.84
N VAL A 152 2.74 -7.18 14.48
CA VAL A 152 3.62 -6.46 13.56
C VAL A 152 4.89 -6.02 14.28
N GLU A 153 5.99 -6.68 13.93
CA GLU A 153 7.33 -6.38 14.40
C GLU A 153 8.11 -5.48 13.44
N PHE A 154 9.30 -5.05 13.86
CA PHE A 154 10.18 -4.28 12.98
C PHE A 154 10.71 -5.17 11.85
N ALA A 155 10.48 -4.77 10.61
CA ALA A 155 11.11 -5.35 9.43
C ALA A 155 11.96 -4.29 8.74
N THR A 156 13.15 -4.68 8.29
CA THR A 156 13.92 -3.82 7.39
C THR A 156 13.19 -3.74 6.06
N LYS A 157 13.38 -2.66 5.32
CA LYS A 157 12.77 -2.52 4.00
C LYS A 157 13.28 -3.57 3.00
N ALA A 158 14.51 -4.07 3.18
CA ALA A 158 15.03 -5.20 2.41
C ALA A 158 14.25 -6.50 2.71
N THR A 159 13.87 -6.71 3.97
CA THR A 159 12.99 -7.81 4.38
C THR A 159 11.60 -7.65 3.74
N LEU A 160 10.99 -6.45 3.84
CA LEU A 160 9.69 -6.18 3.20
C LEU A 160 9.72 -6.43 1.69
N ALA A 161 10.76 -5.97 1.00
CA ALA A 161 10.94 -6.21 -0.42
C ALA A 161 11.09 -7.71 -0.75
N ALA A 162 11.86 -8.45 0.06
CA ALA A 162 12.02 -9.89 -0.10
C ALA A 162 10.69 -10.64 0.12
N ASP A 163 9.90 -10.26 1.13
CA ASP A 163 8.59 -10.85 1.39
C ASP A 163 7.62 -10.58 0.23
N MET A 164 7.62 -9.36 -0.31
CA MET A 164 6.81 -9.01 -1.49
C MET A 164 7.22 -9.81 -2.73
N PHE A 165 8.52 -10.00 -2.97
CA PHE A 165 9.00 -10.88 -4.03
C PHE A 165 8.61 -12.33 -3.79
N GLY A 166 8.76 -12.84 -2.56
CA GLY A 166 8.36 -14.18 -2.18
C GLY A 166 6.88 -14.44 -2.49
N ARG A 167 5.98 -13.55 -2.01
CA ARG A 167 4.54 -13.64 -2.30
C ARG A 167 4.22 -13.64 -3.79
N ALA A 168 4.91 -12.82 -4.59
CA ALA A 168 4.70 -12.79 -6.04
C ALA A 168 5.15 -14.10 -6.70
N LEU A 169 6.31 -14.63 -6.32
CA LEU A 169 6.86 -15.87 -6.87
C LEU A 169 6.05 -17.10 -6.44
N ASP A 170 5.64 -17.17 -5.17
CA ASP A 170 4.79 -18.24 -4.63
C ASP A 170 3.41 -18.27 -5.30
N ALA A 171 2.92 -17.10 -5.72
CA ALA A 171 1.68 -16.97 -6.50
C ALA A 171 1.85 -17.28 -8.00
N GLY A 172 3.05 -17.63 -8.45
CA GLY A 172 3.33 -17.97 -9.85
C GLY A 172 3.35 -16.77 -10.80
N VAL A 173 3.65 -15.56 -10.31
CA VAL A 173 3.84 -14.39 -11.17
C VAL A 173 4.97 -14.69 -12.17
N PRO A 174 4.74 -14.58 -13.50
CA PRO A 174 5.77 -14.83 -14.49
C PRO A 174 6.84 -13.73 -14.43
N ALA A 175 7.95 -14.01 -13.77
CA ALA A 175 9.08 -13.11 -13.70
C ALA A 175 10.36 -13.81 -14.16
N GLY A 176 11.14 -13.14 -15.00
CA GLY A 176 12.49 -13.59 -15.33
C GLY A 176 13.40 -13.50 -14.11
N VAL A 177 14.68 -13.87 -14.27
CA VAL A 177 15.71 -13.75 -13.20
C VAL A 177 16.13 -12.28 -12.95
N SER A 178 15.21 -11.33 -13.15
CA SER A 178 15.44 -9.90 -13.00
C SER A 178 14.43 -9.29 -12.04
N TRP A 179 14.95 -8.85 -10.91
CA TRP A 179 14.24 -7.95 -10.00
C TRP A 179 15.13 -6.77 -9.68
N GLN A 180 14.52 -5.61 -9.45
CA GLN A 180 15.24 -4.38 -9.12
C GLN A 180 14.70 -3.77 -7.84
N VAL A 181 15.62 -3.30 -7.01
CA VAL A 181 15.32 -2.38 -5.90
C VAL A 181 15.87 -1.03 -6.32
N CYS A 182 14.98 -0.06 -6.53
CA CYS A 182 15.36 1.19 -7.19
C CYS A 182 16.20 2.15 -6.31
N LYS A 183 16.36 1.88 -5.01
CA LYS A 183 17.15 2.74 -4.12
C LYS A 183 18.08 1.96 -3.19
N PRO A 184 19.33 2.44 -2.99
CA PRO A 184 20.19 1.91 -1.95
C PRO A 184 19.60 2.23 -0.58
N TRP A 185 19.55 1.24 0.30
CA TRP A 185 19.16 1.38 1.70
C TRP A 185 20.25 2.15 2.47
N VAL A 186 20.26 3.48 2.37
CA VAL A 186 21.28 4.29 3.06
C VAL A 186 20.95 4.37 4.56
N GLY A 187 21.55 3.46 5.34
CA GLY A 187 22.15 3.80 6.64
C GLY A 187 21.28 3.88 7.91
N GLN A 188 20.01 3.48 7.95
CA GLN A 188 19.21 3.55 9.20
C GLN A 188 18.85 2.22 9.87
N ASP A 189 18.95 1.09 9.17
CA ASP A 189 18.37 -0.18 9.63
C ASP A 189 19.36 -1.35 9.60
N ARG A 190 20.55 -1.19 10.21
CA ARG A 190 21.40 -2.36 10.43
C ARG A 190 20.76 -3.26 11.50
N PRO A 191 20.65 -4.58 11.27
CA PRO A 191 20.47 -5.52 12.36
C PRO A 191 21.68 -5.40 13.30
N GLN A 192 21.41 -5.37 14.60
CA GLN A 192 22.41 -5.43 15.64
C GLN A 192 22.80 -6.89 15.92
#